data_AF-A0A5R9L8M1-F1
#
_entry.id   AF-A0A5R9L8M1-F1
#
_cell.length_a   1.000
_cell.length_b   1.000
_cell.length_c   1.000
_cell.angle_alpha   90.00
_cell.angle_beta   90.00
_cell.angle_gamma   90.00
#
_symmetry.space_group_name_H-M   'P 1'
#
loop_
_entity.id
_entity.type
_entity.pdbx_description
1 polymer ?
#
loop_
_entity_poly.entity_id
_entity_poly.type
_entity_poly.pdbx_seq_one_letter_code
_entity_poly.pdbx_strand_id
1 'polypeptide(L)' 'MMENFVPLSVTEQQRIAADMAAFHAMCLKRDGAVAYKISELELAQPPAMRAYFRRRFRYWQGLYSAAFF' A
#
# COMPACT_ATOMS: atom_id res chain seq x y z
N MET A 1 5.22 -1.23 -30.92
CA MET A 1 4.17 -0.37 -30.31
C MET A 1 4.90 0.66 -29.45
N MET A 2 4.68 1.95 -29.68
CA MET A 2 5.12 2.96 -28.70
C MET A 2 4.13 2.89 -27.55
N GLU A 3 4.61 2.57 -26.34
CA GLU A 3 3.81 2.76 -25.14
C GLU A 3 3.44 4.24 -25.06
N ASN A 4 2.14 4.55 -25.06
CA ASN A 4 1.65 5.90 -24.81
C ASN A 4 1.99 6.26 -23.36
N PHE A 5 3.17 6.80 -23.13
CA PHE A 5 3.61 7.24 -21.83
C PHE A 5 2.81 8.48 -21.43
N VAL A 6 1.83 8.29 -20.54
CA VAL A 6 1.14 9.40 -19.89
C VAL A 6 1.91 9.72 -18.61
N PRO A 7 2.57 10.88 -18.52
CA PRO A 7 3.32 11.24 -17.33
C PRO A 7 2.35 11.43 -16.17
N LEU A 8 2.48 10.59 -15.14
CA LEU A 8 1.70 10.70 -13.91
C LEU A 8 2.15 11.93 -13.11
N SER A 9 1.19 12.62 -12.50
CA SER A 9 1.49 13.66 -11.52
C SER A 9 2.23 13.08 -10.32
N VAL A 10 3.00 13.92 -9.61
CA VAL A 10 3.70 13.51 -8.38
C VAL A 10 2.73 12.94 -7.34
N THR A 11 1.52 13.49 -7.26
CA THR A 11 0.49 13.00 -6.34
C THR A 11 0.01 11.59 -6.71
N GLU A 12 -0.17 11.31 -8.00
CA GLU A 12 -0.54 9.97 -8.46
C GLU A 12 0.59 8.96 -8.21
N GLN A 13 1.84 9.34 -8.48
CA GLN A 13 3.00 8.50 -8.18
C GLN A 13 3.09 8.17 -6.69
N GLN A 14 2.88 9.15 -5.80
CA GLN A 14 2.85 8.95 -4.36
C GLN A 14 1.70 8.05 -3.92
N ARG A 15 0.51 8.18 -4.53
CA ARG A 15 -0.63 7.29 -4.24
C ARG A 15 -0.36 5.86 -4.66
N ILE A 16 0.26 5.64 -5.82
CA ILE A 16 0.64 4.31 -6.29
C ILE A 16 1.67 3.69 -5.35
N ALA A 17 2.71 4.44 -4.98
CA ALA A 17 3.73 3.98 -4.03
C ALA A 17 3.11 3.60 -2.67
N ALA A 18 2.23 4.44 -2.14
CA ALA A 18 1.54 4.17 -0.87
C ALA A 18 0.59 2.96 -0.95
N ASP A 19 -0.06 2.72 -2.10
CA ASP A 19 -0.90 1.53 -2.28
C ASP A 19 -0.07 0.24 -2.35
N MET A 20 1.05 0.27 -3.10
CA MET A 20 1.97 -0.87 -3.16
C MET A 20 2.57 -1.19 -1.79
N ALA A 21 2.95 -0.16 -1.02
CA ALA A 21 3.43 -0.34 0.34
C ALA A 21 2.36 -0.94 1.26
N ALA A 22 1.10 -0.50 1.11
CA ALA A 22 -0.02 -1.03 1.87
C ALA A 22 -0.33 -2.50 1.53
N PHE A 23 -0.21 -2.89 0.26
CA PHE A 23 -0.29 -4.28 -0.17
C PHE A 23 0.85 -5.10 0.44
N HIS A 24 2.09 -4.62 0.37
CA HIS A 24 3.25 -5.28 0.99
C HIS A 24 3.07 -5.47 2.50
N ALA A 25 2.56 -4.46 3.22
CA ALA A 25 2.23 -4.58 4.64
C ALA A 25 1.19 -5.68 4.92
N MET A 26 0.22 -5.88 4.03
CA MET A 26 -0.76 -6.97 4.13
C MET A 26 -0.09 -8.34 3.99
N CYS A 27 0.80 -8.50 3.01
CA CYS A 27 1.59 -9.73 2.85
C CYS A 27 2.45 -10.01 4.09
N LEU A 28 3.19 -9.01 4.60
CA LEU A 28 3.99 -9.16 5.81
C LEU A 28 3.15 -9.61 7.01
N LYS A 29 1.96 -9.02 7.20
CA LYS A 29 1.05 -9.42 8.28
C LYS A 29 0.61 -10.89 8.11
N ARG A 30 0.37 -11.33 6.88
CA ARG A 30 -0.01 -12.73 6.58
C ARG A 30 1.14 -13.70 6.86
N ASP A 31 2.36 -13.30 6.56
CA ASP A 31 3.57 -14.08 6.84
C ASP A 31 3.94 -14.11 8.34
N GLY A 32 3.11 -13.52 9.21
CA GLY A 32 3.35 -13.48 10.65
C GLY A 32 4.46 -12.50 11.05
N ALA A 33 4.80 -11.52 10.20
CA ALA A 33 5.80 -10.53 10.53
C ALA A 33 5.40 -9.70 11.75
N VAL A 34 6.40 -9.29 12.53
CA VAL A 34 6.21 -8.47 13.72
C VAL A 34 5.60 -7.12 13.34
N ALA A 35 4.63 -6.65 14.15
CA ALA A 35 3.84 -5.45 13.87
C ALA A 35 4.68 -4.18 13.61
N TYR A 36 5.87 -4.05 14.21
CA TYR A 36 6.72 -2.86 14.00
C TYR A 36 7.15 -2.69 12.54
N LYS A 37 7.31 -3.78 11.77
CA LYS A 37 7.66 -3.71 10.34
C LYS A 37 6.56 -3.04 9.51
N ILE A 38 5.31 -3.22 9.91
CA ILE A 38 4.17 -2.55 9.28
C ILE A 38 4.19 -1.05 9.61
N SER A 39 4.51 -0.70 10.86
CA SER A 39 4.66 0.69 11.29
C SER A 39 5.80 1.40 10.55
N GLU A 40 6.92 0.73 10.29
CA GLU A 40 8.04 1.27 9.49
C GLU A 40 7.58 1.63 8.08
N LEU A 41 6.82 0.74 7.41
CA LEU A 41 6.27 1.01 6.08
C LEU A 41 5.32 2.21 6.07
N GLU A 42 4.52 2.38 7.12
CA GLU A 42 3.65 3.55 7.24
C GLU A 42 4.45 4.84 7.46
N LEU A 43 5.44 4.81 8.36
CA LEU A 43 6.26 5.98 8.68
C LEU A 43 7.13 6.43 7.51
N ALA A 44 7.55 5.50 6.66
CA ALA A 44 8.27 5.77 5.41
C ALA A 44 7.40 6.50 4.36
N GLN A 45 6.08 6.48 4.47
CA GLN A 45 5.21 7.24 3.56
C GLN A 45 5.28 8.74 3.86
N PRO A 46 5.12 9.60 2.84
CA PRO A 46 4.91 11.03 3.04
C PRO A 46 3.78 11.27 4.07
N PRO A 47 3.89 12.26 4.98
CA PRO A 47 2.89 12.49 6.01
C PRO A 47 1.45 12.60 5.46
N ALA A 48 1.28 13.26 4.31
CA ALA A 48 -0.01 13.40 3.63
C ALA A 48 -0.60 12.08 3.10
N MET A 49 0.23 11.05 2.89
CA MET A 49 -0.17 9.75 2.36
C MET A 49 -0.38 8.69 3.43
N ARG A 50 0.00 8.92 4.69
CA ARG A 50 -0.16 7.92 5.78
C ARG A 50 -1.63 7.51 5.99
N ALA A 51 -2.55 8.47 5.94
CA ALA A 51 -3.99 8.17 6.02
C ALA A 51 -4.46 7.32 4.84
N TYR A 52 -3.97 7.61 3.63
CA TYR A 52 -4.27 6.84 2.42
C TYR A 52 -3.71 5.41 2.52
N PHE A 53 -2.45 5.26 2.95
CA PHE A 53 -1.83 3.96 3.21
C PHE A 53 -2.67 3.11 4.17
N ARG A 54 -3.07 3.65 5.32
CA ARG A 54 -3.89 2.91 6.31
C ARG A 54 -5.22 2.45 5.70
N ARG A 55 -5.87 3.31 4.90
CA ARG A 55 -7.12 2.95 4.20
C ARG A 55 -6.89 1.81 3.22
N ARG A 56 -5.83 1.86 2.42
CA ARG A 56 -5.49 0.82 1.44
C ARG A 56 -5.06 -0.49 2.12
N PHE A 57 -4.35 -0.42 3.22
CA PHE A 57 -3.95 -1.60 4.00
C PHE A 57 -5.19 -2.38 4.50
N ARG A 58 -6.18 -1.66 5.06
CA ARG A 58 -7.46 -2.27 5.44
C ARG A 58 -8.23 -2.82 4.25
N TYR A 59 -8.22 -2.13 3.12
CA TYR A 59 -8.84 -2.61 1.88
C TYR A 59 -8.24 -3.95 1.43
N TRP A 60 -6.91 -4.06 1.38
CA TRP A 60 -6.23 -5.31 1.00
C TRP A 60 -6.48 -6.43 2.00
N GLN A 61 -6.53 -6.12 3.30
CA GLN A 61 -6.93 -7.10 4.32
C GLN A 61 -8.36 -7.61 4.09
N GLY A 62 -9.30 -6.71 3.78
CA GLY A 62 -10.69 -7.06 3.48
C GLY A 62 -10.79 -7.95 2.24
N LEU A 63 -10.14 -7.56 1.13
CA LEU A 63 -10.12 -8.35 -0.10
C LEU A 63 -9.54 -9.74 0.11
N TYR A 64 -8.40 -9.85 0.81
CA TYR A 64 -7.83 -11.15 1.11
C TYR A 64 -8.81 -11.97 1.93
N SER A 65 -9.38 -11.44 3.01
CA SER A 65 -10.34 -12.19 3.83
C SER A 65 -11.52 -12.68 2.99
N ALA A 66 -12.08 -11.85 2.11
CA ALA A 66 -13.18 -12.24 1.22
C ALA A 66 -12.79 -13.27 0.14
N ALA A 67 -11.51 -13.40 -0.21
CA ALA A 67 -11.07 -14.35 -1.22
C ALA A 67 -10.84 -15.78 -0.67
N PHE A 68 -10.73 -15.94 0.65
CA PHE A 68 -10.39 -17.21 1.31
C PHE A 68 -11.44 -17.67 2.34
N PHE A 69 -12.63 -17.07 2.34
CA PHE A 69 -13.85 -17.49 3.04
C PHE A 69 -15.01 -17.54 2.05
#